data_AF-A0A2S8RHY9-F1
#
_entry.id   AF-A0A2S8RHY9-F1
#
_cell.length_a   1.000
_cell.length_b   1.000
_cell.length_c   1.000
_cell.angle_alpha   90.00
_cell.angle_beta   90.00
_cell.angle_gamma   90.00
#
_symmetry.space_group_name_H-M   'P 1'
#
loop_
_entity.id
_entity.type
_entity.pdbx_description
1 polymer ?
#
loop_
_entity_poly.entity_id
_entity_poly.type
_entity_poly.pdbx_seq_one_letter_code
_entity_poly.pdbx_strand_id
1 'polypeptide(L)'
;MVSEAVVVNGSASSNAGSRARRDSALRAARALLLSTGLAAALPAAAAVNTALGSADDTAAGSDNVAAAATPAASCARPAIMFNRWQENWSVLANPCVPKKPFDSLKYIPLFGNPDAYISLGMVWRERVEMNDAPLFGLGSGHDDTYLLQRLEVHADVRLGPHVQIFTQIESAQPYGKDNVTPVDKNPLDLRQAFVAITEPLGPGTFKFRVGRQEMAFDLQRFISVRDGPNVRQAFDAVWADYETGPWRWIAYASQPVQYRDNADFDDVSNRDLTFSGVRVERKGVGPGDVSAYYSRYNRSNARFLDATGNEHRDVFDARYAGTLGHIDWDVEGMYQSGHVGNKTIGAWAVGSLAGYTLASAPWTPRLGVQVDAASGDNHPGDGRIGTFNPLFPNGYYFALAGYTGYANLVHVKPTLTLKPNSKLTLLAGVGLQWRETTADAVYQQGSAVVPGTAGHGTSWTGFYTQLRADYAVAANLTAAVEAVHFQVGPSLRDLGARNADYIGAEFKFGW
;
A
#
# COMPACT_ATOMS: atom_id res chain seq x y z
N MET A 1 35.33 -47.71 -36.10
CA MET A 1 36.36 -47.18 -37.01
C MET A 1 36.37 -45.67 -36.76
N VAL A 2 37.38 -45.15 -36.05
CA VAL A 2 38.58 -44.48 -36.63
C VAL A 2 38.11 -43.21 -37.34
N SER A 3 38.52 -41.99 -37.04
CA SER A 3 39.61 -41.45 -36.23
C SER A 3 39.43 -39.93 -36.16
N GLU A 4 40.03 -39.32 -35.14
CA GLU A 4 40.86 -38.08 -35.19
C GLU A 4 40.35 -36.79 -35.86
N ALA A 5 40.82 -35.60 -35.51
CA ALA A 5 41.52 -34.96 -34.37
C ALA A 5 42.06 -33.61 -34.93
N VAL A 6 42.64 -32.81 -34.04
CA VAL A 6 43.63 -31.74 -34.31
C VAL A 6 43.00 -30.35 -34.61
N VAL A 7 42.89 -29.41 -33.64
CA VAL A 7 43.93 -28.57 -32.95
C VAL A 7 44.56 -27.59 -33.99
N VAL A 8 44.77 -26.28 -33.80
CA VAL A 8 45.62 -25.54 -32.84
C VAL A 8 45.41 -24.00 -33.01
N ASN A 9 45.39 -23.33 -31.85
CA ASN A 9 45.81 -21.97 -31.45
C ASN A 9 46.48 -20.95 -32.40
N GLY A 10 46.30 -19.68 -32.01
CA GLY A 10 47.38 -18.66 -31.97
C GLY A 10 46.86 -17.24 -32.19
N SER A 11 46.64 -16.42 -31.14
CA SER A 11 47.58 -15.40 -30.59
C SER A 11 48.00 -14.30 -31.60
N ALA A 12 48.22 -13.02 -31.30
CA ALA A 12 47.99 -12.08 -30.20
C ALA A 12 48.50 -10.70 -30.69
N SER A 13 48.01 -9.63 -30.06
CA SER A 13 48.71 -8.37 -29.74
C SER A 13 49.20 -7.38 -30.83
N SER A 14 48.61 -6.18 -30.75
CA SER A 14 49.22 -4.89 -30.37
C SER A 14 49.77 -3.90 -31.41
N ASN A 15 49.55 -2.63 -31.05
CA ASN A 15 50.23 -1.38 -31.41
C ASN A 15 50.02 -0.79 -32.81
N ALA A 16 50.02 0.51 -33.03
CA ALA A 16 49.87 1.74 -32.24
C ALA A 16 49.94 2.91 -33.24
N GLY A 17 49.23 4.01 -32.99
CA GLY A 17 49.83 5.33 -33.13
C GLY A 17 49.59 6.19 -34.39
N SER A 18 49.13 7.41 -34.09
CA SER A 18 49.42 8.71 -34.74
C SER A 18 48.40 9.23 -35.77
N ARG A 19 47.59 10.25 -35.39
CA ARG A 19 47.80 11.73 -35.49
C ARG A 19 47.48 12.25 -36.91
N ALA A 20 46.92 13.43 -37.17
CA ALA A 20 46.26 14.53 -36.46
C ALA A 20 46.06 15.64 -37.54
N ARG A 21 44.96 16.42 -37.49
CA ARG A 21 44.75 17.81 -38.04
C ARG A 21 43.23 18.01 -38.26
N ARG A 22 42.58 19.15 -38.04
CA ARG A 22 42.73 20.39 -37.23
C ARG A 22 41.43 21.19 -37.48
N ASP A 23 40.77 21.67 -36.41
CA ASP A 23 40.09 22.98 -36.18
C ASP A 23 39.82 23.92 -37.39
N SER A 24 38.76 24.75 -37.51
CA SER A 24 37.82 25.40 -36.58
C SER A 24 36.88 26.38 -37.35
N ALA A 25 35.67 26.67 -36.84
CA ALA A 25 34.83 27.86 -37.06
C ALA A 25 33.44 27.60 -36.40
N LEU A 26 32.71 28.46 -35.68
CA LEU A 26 32.78 29.89 -35.36
C LEU A 26 31.80 30.10 -34.17
N ARG A 27 32.17 30.91 -33.17
CA ARG A 27 31.30 31.38 -32.07
C ARG A 27 30.69 32.74 -32.44
N ALA A 28 29.42 32.98 -32.09
CA ALA A 28 28.96 34.17 -31.33
C ALA A 28 27.43 34.33 -31.39
N ALA A 29 26.79 34.50 -30.23
CA ALA A 29 26.01 35.70 -29.87
C ALA A 29 25.23 35.47 -28.56
N ARG A 30 25.59 36.26 -27.54
CA ARG A 30 24.73 36.57 -26.38
C ARG A 30 24.01 37.88 -26.69
N ALA A 31 22.72 37.97 -26.39
CA ALA A 31 22.08 39.24 -26.02
C ALA A 31 20.83 38.98 -25.16
N LEU A 32 20.75 39.79 -24.11
CA LEU A 32 19.73 39.90 -23.07
C LEU A 32 18.45 40.54 -23.63
N LEU A 33 17.27 40.20 -23.09
CA LEU A 33 16.17 41.15 -22.90
C LEU A 33 15.16 40.59 -21.89
N LEU A 34 14.90 41.40 -20.85
CA LEU A 34 13.84 41.22 -19.88
C LEU A 34 12.48 41.45 -20.54
N SER A 35 11.49 40.62 -20.20
CA SER A 35 10.12 41.10 -20.06
C SER A 35 9.40 40.34 -18.96
N THR A 36 8.80 41.16 -18.10
CA THR A 36 7.90 40.85 -17.01
C THR A 36 6.68 40.06 -17.48
N GLY A 37 6.44 38.92 -16.86
CA GLY A 37 5.18 38.21 -16.91
C GLY A 37 4.85 37.69 -15.52
N LEU A 38 3.97 38.41 -14.82
CA LEU A 38 3.25 37.90 -13.66
C LEU A 38 2.52 36.62 -14.09
N ALA A 39 3.06 35.47 -13.75
CA ALA A 39 2.30 34.22 -13.73
C ALA A 39 2.04 33.93 -12.25
N ALA A 40 0.77 34.00 -11.87
CA ALA A 40 0.30 33.60 -10.55
C ALA A 40 0.83 32.19 -10.24
N ALA A 41 1.76 32.11 -9.30
CA ALA A 41 2.18 30.86 -8.71
C ALA A 41 0.99 30.32 -7.90
N LEU A 42 0.17 29.48 -8.54
CA LEU A 42 -0.70 28.57 -7.82
C LEU A 42 0.22 27.59 -7.08
N PRO A 43 0.11 27.45 -5.76
CA PRO A 43 0.79 26.37 -5.07
C PRO A 43 0.12 25.07 -5.53
N ALA A 44 0.76 24.37 -6.47
CA ALA A 44 0.48 22.98 -6.74
C ALA A 44 1.01 22.16 -5.55
N ALA A 45 0.30 22.25 -4.41
CA ALA A 45 0.36 21.23 -3.38
C ALA A 45 -0.40 20.01 -3.91
N ALA A 46 0.19 19.35 -4.91
CA ALA A 46 -0.27 18.04 -5.32
C ALA A 46 0.21 17.08 -4.24
N ALA A 47 -0.71 16.68 -3.36
CA ALA A 47 -0.55 15.49 -2.55
C ALA A 47 0.03 14.37 -3.42
N VAL A 48 1.10 13.75 -2.93
CA VAL A 48 1.75 12.60 -3.55
C VAL A 48 0.77 11.41 -3.48
N ASN A 49 -0.25 11.43 -4.34
CA ASN A 49 -1.04 10.25 -4.66
C ASN A 49 -0.22 9.42 -5.66
N THR A 50 0.82 8.75 -5.17
CA THR A 50 1.39 7.60 -5.88
C THR A 50 0.40 6.46 -5.78
N ALA A 51 -0.35 6.19 -6.87
CA ALA A 51 -1.02 4.94 -7.27
C ALA A 51 -1.86 4.12 -6.26
N LEU A 52 -1.94 4.52 -5.00
CA LEU A 52 -2.82 3.99 -3.97
C LEU A 52 -3.88 5.08 -3.80
N GLY A 53 -5.11 4.82 -4.23
CA GLY A 53 -6.23 5.57 -3.67
C GLY A 53 -6.07 5.51 -2.16
N SER A 54 -6.04 6.66 -1.48
CA SER A 54 -5.78 6.69 -0.04
C SER A 54 -6.89 5.92 0.68
N ALA A 55 -6.57 4.70 1.12
CA ALA A 55 -7.37 3.93 2.07
C ALA A 55 -7.23 4.44 3.49
N ASP A 56 -6.34 5.42 3.66
CA ASP A 56 -5.91 5.90 4.95
C ASP A 56 -7.12 6.49 5.69
N ASP A 57 -7.52 5.83 6.76
CA ASP A 57 -8.56 6.30 7.67
C ASP A 57 -8.10 7.58 8.40
N THR A 58 -6.80 7.87 8.35
CA THR A 58 -6.21 9.10 8.87
C THR A 58 -6.34 10.28 7.88
N ALA A 59 -6.54 10.00 6.58
CA ALA A 59 -6.80 11.00 5.54
C ALA A 59 -8.29 11.36 5.37
N ALA A 60 -9.18 10.80 6.19
CA ALA A 60 -10.60 11.11 6.18
C ALA A 60 -10.91 12.50 6.79
N GLY A 61 -10.81 13.54 5.95
CA GLY A 61 -11.60 14.77 6.06
C GLY A 61 -11.00 15.91 6.87
N SER A 62 -10.00 16.62 6.34
CA SER A 62 -9.79 18.04 6.67
C SER A 62 -10.37 19.02 5.65
N ASP A 63 -11.03 18.53 4.60
CA ASP A 63 -11.80 19.37 3.67
C ASP A 63 -13.28 19.31 4.00
N ASN A 64 -13.64 19.75 5.21
CA ASN A 64 -14.94 20.32 5.60
C ASN A 64 -14.97 20.60 7.12
N VAL A 65 -14.01 21.38 7.63
CA VAL A 65 -14.25 22.15 8.86
C VAL A 65 -14.70 23.55 8.42
N ALA A 66 -15.92 23.62 7.89
CA ALA A 66 -16.66 24.86 7.94
C ALA A 66 -17.36 24.89 9.29
N ALA A 67 -16.95 25.81 10.15
CA ALA A 67 -17.75 26.31 11.26
C ALA A 67 -19.22 26.46 10.83
N ALA A 68 -20.14 26.27 11.77
CA ALA A 68 -21.60 26.43 11.68
C ALA A 68 -22.07 27.56 10.72
N ALA A 69 -22.01 27.28 9.43
CA ALA A 69 -22.42 28.10 8.33
C ALA A 69 -22.93 27.13 7.27
N THR A 70 -24.21 27.27 6.92
CA THR A 70 -24.88 26.55 5.85
C THR A 70 -23.94 26.44 4.65
N PRO A 71 -23.50 25.24 4.22
CA PRO A 71 -22.57 25.15 3.11
C PRO A 71 -23.28 25.74 1.90
N ALA A 72 -22.66 26.74 1.26
CA ALA A 72 -23.02 27.11 -0.10
C ALA A 72 -22.84 25.82 -0.93
N ALA A 73 -23.96 25.18 -1.25
CA ALA A 73 -23.98 23.82 -1.75
C ALA A 73 -23.28 23.76 -3.10
N SER A 74 -22.04 23.27 -3.10
CA SER A 74 -21.28 22.97 -4.30
C SER A 74 -22.15 22.14 -5.26
N CYS A 75 -22.16 22.48 -6.54
CA CYS A 75 -22.85 21.68 -7.57
C CYS A 75 -21.96 20.54 -8.11
N ALA A 76 -20.80 20.30 -7.48
CA ALA A 76 -19.86 19.26 -7.89
C ALA A 76 -20.22 17.91 -7.27
N ARG A 77 -20.17 16.86 -8.09
CA ARG A 77 -20.30 15.47 -7.61
C ARG A 77 -19.04 15.06 -6.86
N PRO A 78 -19.17 14.29 -5.75
CA PRO A 78 -18.03 13.66 -5.11
C PRO A 78 -17.24 12.80 -6.11
N ALA A 79 -15.93 12.72 -5.90
CA ALA A 79 -15.13 11.69 -6.53
C ALA A 79 -15.48 10.32 -5.93
N ILE A 80 -15.31 9.28 -6.73
CA ILE A 80 -15.42 7.90 -6.27
C ILE A 80 -14.22 7.60 -5.36
N MET A 81 -14.45 7.44 -4.05
CA MET A 81 -13.40 7.42 -3.02
C MET A 81 -13.03 6.00 -2.63
N PHE A 82 -11.74 5.69 -2.48
CA PHE A 82 -11.26 4.33 -2.19
C PHE A 82 -12.13 3.58 -1.16
N ASN A 83 -12.40 4.21 -0.02
CA ASN A 83 -13.40 3.75 0.94
C ASN A 83 -14.76 4.41 0.64
N ARG A 84 -15.75 3.60 0.20
CA ARG A 84 -17.07 4.09 -0.22
C ARG A 84 -17.85 4.82 0.88
N TRP A 85 -17.65 4.42 2.13
CA TRP A 85 -18.28 5.06 3.29
C TRP A 85 -17.80 6.50 3.56
N GLN A 86 -16.70 6.94 2.93
CA GLN A 86 -16.22 8.33 3.02
C GLN A 86 -16.97 9.27 2.05
N GLU A 87 -17.69 8.72 1.06
CA GLU A 87 -18.41 9.52 0.08
C GLU A 87 -19.63 10.20 0.71
N ASN A 88 -19.91 11.45 0.31
CA ASN A 88 -21.11 12.18 0.72
C ASN A 88 -21.94 12.60 -0.49
N TRP A 89 -23.04 11.89 -0.73
CA TRP A 89 -23.91 12.07 -1.89
C TRP A 89 -25.10 13.01 -1.65
N SER A 90 -25.13 13.73 -0.51
CA SER A 90 -26.18 14.72 -0.22
C SER A 90 -26.30 15.81 -1.29
N VAL A 91 -25.23 16.04 -2.07
CA VAL A 91 -25.24 16.97 -3.20
C VAL A 91 -26.32 16.66 -4.24
N LEU A 92 -26.76 15.40 -4.36
CA LEU A 92 -27.82 14.99 -5.29
C LEU A 92 -29.21 15.50 -4.88
N ALA A 93 -29.37 15.98 -3.65
CA ALA A 93 -30.55 16.74 -3.22
C ALA A 93 -30.64 18.11 -3.89
N ASN A 94 -29.51 18.68 -4.33
CA ASN A 94 -29.44 20.02 -4.89
C ASN A 94 -29.87 20.03 -6.38
N PRO A 95 -30.91 20.80 -6.75
CA PRO A 95 -31.38 20.89 -8.14
C PRO A 95 -30.33 21.37 -9.15
N CYS A 96 -29.25 22.03 -8.71
CA CYS A 96 -28.18 22.46 -9.60
C CYS A 96 -27.31 21.31 -10.11
N VAL A 97 -27.35 20.12 -9.48
CA VAL A 97 -26.59 18.95 -9.94
C VAL A 97 -27.35 18.27 -11.09
N PRO A 98 -26.79 18.22 -12.31
CA PRO A 98 -27.46 17.58 -13.43
C PRO A 98 -27.68 16.09 -13.14
N LYS A 99 -28.93 15.62 -13.26
CA LYS A 99 -29.27 14.21 -13.02
C LYS A 99 -28.59 13.28 -14.02
N LYS A 100 -28.13 12.13 -13.54
CA LYS A 100 -27.54 11.04 -14.32
C LYS A 100 -28.30 9.73 -14.07
N PRO A 101 -28.21 8.74 -14.98
CA PRO A 101 -28.76 7.41 -14.74
C PRO A 101 -28.32 6.86 -13.38
N PHE A 102 -29.26 6.21 -12.68
CA PHE A 102 -29.09 5.61 -11.35
C PHE A 102 -28.86 6.57 -10.17
N ASP A 103 -28.91 7.90 -10.37
CA ASP A 103 -28.86 8.85 -9.22
C ASP A 103 -29.98 8.59 -8.19
N SER A 104 -31.13 8.10 -8.63
CA SER A 104 -32.24 7.72 -7.74
C SER A 104 -31.94 6.53 -6.83
N LEU A 105 -30.88 5.76 -7.11
CA LEU A 105 -30.35 4.72 -6.24
C LEU A 105 -29.17 5.23 -5.41
N LYS A 106 -28.41 6.20 -5.94
CA LYS A 106 -27.28 6.82 -5.26
C LYS A 106 -27.72 7.82 -4.18
N TYR A 107 -28.93 8.36 -4.28
CA TYR A 107 -29.56 9.20 -3.27
C TYR A 107 -31.06 8.90 -3.18
N ILE A 108 -31.46 8.27 -2.08
CA ILE A 108 -32.86 7.96 -1.74
C ILE A 108 -33.20 8.75 -0.46
N PRO A 109 -33.97 9.84 -0.54
CA PRO A 109 -34.28 10.67 0.62
C PRO A 109 -35.13 9.90 1.65
N LEU A 110 -34.85 10.10 2.93
CA LEU A 110 -35.57 9.53 4.05
C LEU A 110 -36.37 10.60 4.78
N PHE A 111 -37.58 10.26 5.21
CA PHE A 111 -38.43 11.09 6.07
C PHE A 111 -38.72 12.51 5.53
N GLY A 112 -38.59 12.74 4.22
CA GLY A 112 -38.72 14.07 3.62
C GLY A 112 -37.62 15.07 4.04
N ASN A 113 -36.53 14.59 4.64
CA ASN A 113 -35.39 15.39 5.08
C ASN A 113 -34.24 15.25 4.06
N PRO A 114 -33.75 16.34 3.43
CA PRO A 114 -32.65 16.25 2.46
C PRO A 114 -31.32 15.77 3.06
N ASP A 115 -31.13 15.91 4.36
CA ASP A 115 -29.92 15.48 5.08
C ASP A 115 -30.02 14.03 5.58
N ALA A 116 -31.17 13.36 5.39
CA ALA A 116 -31.34 11.95 5.68
C ALA A 116 -31.54 11.17 4.38
N TYR A 117 -30.68 10.22 4.08
CA TYR A 117 -30.74 9.48 2.82
C TYR A 117 -30.10 8.10 2.89
N ILE A 118 -30.46 7.24 1.94
CA ILE A 118 -29.73 6.02 1.61
C ILE A 118 -28.97 6.23 0.31
N SER A 119 -27.70 5.84 0.28
CA SER A 119 -26.89 5.73 -0.93
C SER A 119 -26.55 4.27 -1.19
N LEU A 120 -26.82 3.80 -2.40
CA LEU A 120 -26.40 2.47 -2.86
C LEU A 120 -25.21 2.60 -3.80
N GLY A 121 -24.30 1.63 -3.75
CA GLY A 121 -23.17 1.63 -4.66
C GLY A 121 -22.52 0.27 -4.81
N MET A 122 -21.53 0.22 -5.71
CA MET A 122 -20.77 -1.02 -5.94
C MET A 122 -19.31 -0.73 -6.32
N VAL A 123 -18.46 -1.74 -6.08
CA VAL A 123 -17.11 -1.82 -6.62
C VAL A 123 -16.98 -3.15 -7.34
N TRP A 124 -16.48 -3.11 -8.57
CA TRP A 124 -16.15 -4.31 -9.31
C TRP A 124 -14.71 -4.21 -9.77
N ARG A 125 -13.88 -5.16 -9.34
CA ARG A 125 -12.48 -5.27 -9.72
C ARG A 125 -12.25 -6.62 -10.42
N GLU A 126 -11.57 -6.56 -11.54
CA GLU A 126 -11.04 -7.71 -12.26
C GLU A 126 -9.54 -7.54 -12.35
N ARG A 127 -8.78 -8.56 -11.98
CA ARG A 127 -7.32 -8.55 -12.12
C ARG A 127 -6.79 -9.87 -12.62
N VAL A 128 -6.12 -9.86 -13.76
CA VAL A 128 -5.33 -10.99 -14.22
C VAL A 128 -3.93 -10.87 -13.62
N GLU A 129 -3.44 -11.94 -13.02
CA GLU A 129 -2.07 -12.04 -12.52
C GLU A 129 -1.39 -13.26 -13.15
N MET A 130 -0.12 -13.09 -13.51
CA MET A 130 0.80 -14.15 -13.90
C MET A 130 2.00 -14.09 -12.95
N ASN A 131 2.42 -15.24 -12.43
CA ASN A 131 3.66 -15.39 -11.66
C ASN A 131 4.32 -16.72 -12.05
N ASP A 132 5.55 -16.70 -12.55
CA ASP A 132 6.20 -17.89 -13.10
C ASP A 132 7.11 -18.64 -12.10
N ALA A 133 7.42 -18.04 -10.96
CA ALA A 133 8.31 -18.61 -9.95
C ALA A 133 7.98 -18.09 -8.54
N PRO A 134 6.83 -18.47 -7.95
CA PRO A 134 6.54 -18.22 -6.54
C PRO A 134 7.69 -18.72 -5.65
N LEU A 135 8.11 -17.94 -4.66
CA LEU A 135 9.28 -18.23 -3.82
C LEU A 135 10.55 -18.56 -4.64
N PHE A 136 10.68 -17.94 -5.82
CA PHE A 136 11.79 -18.14 -6.76
C PHE A 136 11.94 -19.59 -7.26
N GLY A 137 10.86 -20.38 -7.21
CA GLY A 137 10.85 -21.79 -7.60
C GLY A 137 11.42 -22.75 -6.54
N LEU A 138 11.66 -22.28 -5.31
CA LEU A 138 12.14 -23.11 -4.20
C LEU A 138 11.00 -23.72 -3.36
N GLY A 139 9.76 -23.29 -3.56
CA GLY A 139 8.57 -23.82 -2.90
C GLY A 139 7.86 -24.92 -3.69
N SER A 140 6.68 -25.34 -3.22
CA SER A 140 5.80 -26.28 -3.93
C SER A 140 4.90 -25.64 -5.00
N GLY A 141 4.89 -24.30 -5.07
CA GLY A 141 4.11 -23.56 -6.06
C GLY A 141 4.75 -23.63 -7.45
N HIS A 142 3.91 -23.64 -8.48
CA HIS A 142 4.30 -23.65 -9.88
C HIS A 142 3.99 -22.29 -10.52
N ASP A 143 4.37 -22.13 -11.78
CA ASP A 143 3.93 -21.01 -12.58
C ASP A 143 2.40 -21.01 -12.69
N ASP A 144 1.79 -19.84 -12.56
CA ASP A 144 0.33 -19.71 -12.52
C ASP A 144 -0.11 -18.44 -13.25
N THR A 145 -1.27 -18.50 -13.89
CA THR A 145 -1.95 -17.36 -14.50
C THR A 145 -3.44 -17.46 -14.20
N TYR A 146 -3.95 -16.50 -13.45
CA TYR A 146 -5.30 -16.56 -12.91
C TYR A 146 -6.00 -15.20 -12.93
N LEU A 147 -7.33 -15.23 -12.80
CA LEU A 147 -8.18 -14.05 -12.67
C LEU A 147 -8.69 -13.92 -11.24
N LEU A 148 -8.45 -12.78 -10.62
CA LEU A 148 -9.05 -12.36 -9.36
C LEU A 148 -10.21 -11.41 -9.64
N GLN A 149 -11.42 -11.87 -9.35
CA GLN A 149 -12.62 -11.04 -9.35
C GLN A 149 -12.94 -10.62 -7.91
N ARG A 150 -13.29 -9.35 -7.72
CA ARG A 150 -13.91 -8.85 -6.49
C ARG A 150 -15.11 -7.97 -6.80
N LEU A 151 -16.26 -8.36 -6.28
CA LEU A 151 -17.49 -7.59 -6.34
C LEU A 151 -17.90 -7.19 -4.92
N GLU A 152 -18.02 -5.90 -4.68
CA GLU A 152 -18.52 -5.35 -3.42
C GLU A 152 -19.78 -4.54 -3.71
N VAL A 153 -20.85 -4.74 -2.93
CA VAL A 153 -22.09 -3.96 -3.01
C VAL A 153 -22.39 -3.39 -1.64
N HIS A 154 -22.78 -2.12 -1.57
CA HIS A 154 -22.98 -1.44 -0.30
C HIS A 154 -24.25 -0.59 -0.25
N ALA A 155 -24.68 -0.34 0.99
CA ALA A 155 -25.65 0.66 1.37
C ALA A 155 -25.06 1.57 2.45
N ASP A 156 -25.20 2.88 2.27
CA ASP A 156 -24.80 3.92 3.21
C ASP A 156 -26.03 4.72 3.64
N VAL A 157 -26.45 4.57 4.89
CA VAL A 157 -27.55 5.34 5.47
C VAL A 157 -26.96 6.51 6.24
N ARG A 158 -27.35 7.72 5.87
CA ARG A 158 -26.96 8.97 6.56
C ARG A 158 -28.20 9.56 7.22
N LEU A 159 -28.08 9.92 8.50
CA LEU A 159 -29.13 10.58 9.26
C LEU A 159 -28.59 11.92 9.78
N GLY A 160 -28.76 12.96 8.96
CA GLY A 160 -28.14 14.26 9.23
C GLY A 160 -26.61 14.19 9.18
N PRO A 161 -25.92 15.18 9.78
CA PRO A 161 -24.47 15.17 9.89
C PRO A 161 -23.93 14.23 10.98
N HIS A 162 -24.81 13.56 11.73
CA HIS A 162 -24.47 12.93 13.00
C HIS A 162 -24.23 11.43 12.88
N VAL A 163 -25.16 10.71 12.24
CA VAL A 163 -25.16 9.24 12.25
C VAL A 163 -25.01 8.69 10.84
N GLN A 164 -24.09 7.73 10.71
CA GLN A 164 -23.90 6.93 9.52
C GLN A 164 -24.06 5.45 9.87
N ILE A 165 -24.76 4.70 9.01
CA ILE A 165 -24.82 3.24 9.06
C ILE A 165 -24.37 2.73 7.70
N PHE A 166 -23.23 2.06 7.66
CA PHE A 166 -22.66 1.54 6.43
C PHE A 166 -22.69 0.02 6.45
N THR A 167 -23.09 -0.62 5.35
CA THR A 167 -23.06 -2.07 5.17
C THR A 167 -22.57 -2.40 3.78
N GLN A 168 -21.64 -3.34 3.68
CA GLN A 168 -21.03 -3.80 2.44
C GLN A 168 -20.88 -5.32 2.47
N ILE A 169 -21.44 -5.97 1.46
CA ILE A 169 -21.22 -7.39 1.18
C ILE A 169 -20.19 -7.52 0.06
N GLU A 170 -19.43 -8.61 0.07
CA GLU A 170 -18.39 -8.89 -0.90
C GLU A 170 -18.51 -10.31 -1.43
N SER A 171 -18.11 -10.50 -2.69
CA SER A 171 -17.68 -11.78 -3.24
C SER A 171 -16.33 -11.64 -3.92
N ALA A 172 -15.34 -12.42 -3.47
CA ALA A 172 -13.98 -12.46 -3.97
C ALA A 172 -13.65 -13.87 -4.52
N GLN A 173 -13.47 -13.99 -5.83
CA GLN A 173 -13.30 -15.27 -6.51
C GLN A 173 -11.97 -15.32 -7.30
N PRO A 174 -11.13 -16.35 -7.07
CA PRO A 174 -9.98 -16.64 -7.92
C PRO A 174 -10.35 -17.72 -8.96
N TYR A 175 -10.39 -17.34 -10.23
CA TYR A 175 -10.63 -18.27 -11.33
C TYR A 175 -9.31 -18.74 -11.94
N GLY A 176 -9.14 -20.06 -12.02
CA GLY A 176 -7.96 -20.68 -12.63
C GLY A 176 -6.69 -20.66 -11.78
N LYS A 177 -6.77 -20.21 -10.52
CA LYS A 177 -5.63 -20.21 -9.59
C LYS A 177 -5.42 -21.62 -9.02
N ASP A 178 -4.18 -22.09 -9.03
CA ASP A 178 -3.83 -23.45 -8.58
C ASP A 178 -3.84 -23.56 -7.06
N ASN A 179 -3.22 -22.60 -6.38
CA ASN A 179 -3.08 -22.58 -4.93
C ASN A 179 -3.95 -21.46 -4.34
N VAL A 180 -5.20 -21.80 -4.03
CA VAL A 180 -6.17 -20.86 -3.44
C VAL A 180 -6.02 -20.83 -1.91
N THR A 181 -5.99 -19.63 -1.36
CA THR A 181 -6.00 -19.38 0.09
C THR A 181 -7.09 -18.38 0.49
N PRO A 182 -7.38 -18.21 1.78
CA PRO A 182 -8.39 -17.24 2.24
C PRO A 182 -8.08 -15.76 1.95
N VAL A 183 -6.88 -15.43 1.46
CA VAL A 183 -6.58 -14.06 0.96
C VAL A 183 -6.94 -13.88 -0.52
N ASP A 184 -7.23 -14.97 -1.22
CA ASP A 184 -7.60 -15.02 -2.65
C ASP A 184 -9.10 -15.22 -2.85
N LYS A 185 -9.72 -15.99 -1.96
CA LYS A 185 -11.12 -16.39 -2.02
C LYS A 185 -11.84 -16.03 -0.74
N ASN A 186 -12.96 -15.36 -0.90
CA ASN A 186 -14.00 -15.23 0.09
C ASN A 186 -15.31 -15.34 -0.70
N PRO A 187 -16.16 -16.37 -0.49
CA PRO A 187 -17.47 -16.52 -1.13
C PRO A 187 -18.38 -15.30 -0.89
N LEU A 188 -19.67 -15.47 -0.60
CA LEU A 188 -20.48 -14.32 -0.19
C LEU A 188 -20.30 -14.04 1.31
N ASP A 189 -19.74 -12.89 1.69
CA ASP A 189 -19.58 -12.51 3.12
C ASP A 189 -19.77 -11.00 3.36
N LEU A 190 -19.85 -10.61 4.63
CA LEU A 190 -19.93 -9.26 5.14
C LEU A 190 -18.54 -8.63 5.26
N ARG A 191 -18.22 -7.72 4.33
CA ARG A 191 -16.94 -6.98 4.30
C ARG A 191 -16.90 -5.85 5.33
N GLN A 192 -17.95 -5.04 5.41
CA GLN A 192 -18.09 -3.96 6.38
C GLN A 192 -19.53 -3.85 6.87
N ALA A 193 -19.71 -3.59 8.16
CA ALA A 193 -20.98 -3.27 8.77
C ALA A 193 -20.73 -2.50 10.05
N PHE A 194 -20.99 -1.19 10.04
CA PHE A 194 -20.72 -0.35 11.20
C PHE A 194 -21.73 0.78 11.34
N VAL A 195 -21.82 1.28 12.56
CA VAL A 195 -22.47 2.55 12.89
C VAL A 195 -21.38 3.54 13.27
N ALA A 196 -21.41 4.73 12.67
CA ALA A 196 -20.54 5.84 13.03
C ALA A 196 -21.34 7.05 13.51
N ILE A 197 -20.80 7.74 14.51
CA ILE A 197 -21.36 8.94 15.14
C ILE A 197 -20.31 10.04 15.06
N THR A 198 -20.70 11.23 14.61
CA THR A 198 -19.85 12.43 14.59
C THR A 198 -20.56 13.56 15.32
N GLU A 199 -19.97 14.05 16.40
CA GLU A 199 -20.54 15.12 17.21
C GLU A 199 -19.49 16.20 17.55
N PRO A 200 -19.88 17.48 17.61
CA PRO A 200 -19.03 18.49 18.22
C PRO A 200 -18.86 18.19 19.72
N LEU A 201 -17.64 18.31 20.22
CA LEU A 201 -17.31 18.13 21.64
C LEU A 201 -16.34 19.23 22.07
N GLY A 202 -16.86 20.24 22.77
CA GLY A 202 -16.07 21.41 23.17
C GLY A 202 -15.47 22.13 21.95
N PRO A 203 -14.15 22.37 21.89
CA PRO A 203 -13.49 23.02 20.76
C PRO A 203 -13.23 22.07 19.57
N GLY A 204 -13.54 20.77 19.70
CA GLY A 204 -13.19 19.75 18.72
C GLY A 204 -14.39 18.97 18.17
N THR A 205 -14.08 17.96 17.37
CA THR A 205 -15.04 17.00 16.83
C THR A 205 -14.69 15.61 17.34
N PHE A 206 -15.68 14.91 17.88
CA PHE A 206 -15.57 13.53 18.30
C PHE A 206 -16.22 12.62 17.26
N LYS A 207 -15.49 11.59 16.83
CA LYS A 207 -15.96 10.54 15.92
C LYS A 207 -15.89 9.20 16.64
N PHE A 208 -16.94 8.42 16.53
CA PHE A 208 -17.02 7.08 17.11
C PHE A 208 -17.55 6.11 16.06
N ARG A 209 -16.95 4.93 15.92
CA ARG A 209 -17.37 3.90 14.97
C ARG A 209 -17.33 2.53 15.65
N VAL A 210 -18.41 1.76 15.52
CA VAL A 210 -18.51 0.41 16.07
C VAL A 210 -19.04 -0.56 15.02
N GLY A 211 -18.40 -1.73 14.92
CA GLY A 211 -18.77 -2.79 13.99
C GLY A 211 -17.59 -3.24 13.14
N ARG A 212 -17.89 -4.06 12.12
CA ARG A 212 -16.90 -4.52 11.14
C ARG A 212 -16.52 -3.37 10.22
N GLN A 213 -15.25 -3.03 10.21
CA GLN A 213 -14.72 -1.86 9.50
C GLN A 213 -13.32 -2.15 8.98
N GLU A 214 -12.92 -1.44 7.94
CA GLU A 214 -11.51 -1.44 7.52
C GLU A 214 -10.74 -0.40 8.34
N MET A 215 -9.45 -0.65 8.57
CA MET A 215 -8.54 0.29 9.23
C MET A 215 -7.20 0.31 8.48
N ALA A 216 -6.70 1.49 8.18
CA ALA A 216 -5.41 1.70 7.53
C ALA A 216 -4.80 3.00 8.04
N PHE A 217 -3.50 2.97 8.33
CA PHE A 217 -2.74 4.16 8.73
C PHE A 217 -1.66 4.48 7.71
N ASP A 218 -1.48 5.77 7.45
CA ASP A 218 -0.34 6.31 6.72
C ASP A 218 -0.17 5.65 5.33
N LEU A 219 1.07 5.30 4.97
CA LEU A 219 1.38 4.54 3.75
C LEU A 219 1.07 3.04 3.86
N GLN A 220 0.40 2.64 4.94
CA GLN A 220 -0.07 1.28 5.14
C GLN A 220 1.06 0.25 5.19
N ARG A 221 2.24 0.66 5.70
CA ARG A 221 3.40 -0.24 5.85
C ARG A 221 3.10 -1.39 6.79
N PHE A 222 2.44 -1.10 7.91
CA PHE A 222 2.20 -2.08 8.99
C PHE A 222 0.73 -2.31 9.31
N ILE A 223 -0.13 -1.31 9.07
CA ILE A 223 -1.59 -1.43 9.26
C ILE A 223 -2.27 -0.99 7.96
N SER A 224 -2.79 -1.96 7.23
CA SER A 224 -3.38 -1.76 5.92
C SER A 224 -4.71 -2.48 5.79
N VAL A 225 -5.48 -2.03 4.80
CA VAL A 225 -6.65 -2.77 4.31
C VAL A 225 -6.26 -3.94 3.40
N ARG A 226 -4.95 -4.18 3.17
CA ARG A 226 -4.43 -5.22 2.26
C ARG A 226 -5.13 -5.25 0.89
N ASP A 227 -5.16 -4.14 0.16
CA ASP A 227 -5.82 -4.11 -1.17
C ASP A 227 -5.06 -4.94 -2.24
N GLY A 228 -3.85 -5.39 -1.91
CA GLY A 228 -2.98 -6.26 -2.72
C GLY A 228 -3.66 -7.58 -3.03
N PRO A 229 -3.84 -8.43 -2.01
CA PRO A 229 -4.64 -9.64 -2.13
C PRO A 229 -6.06 -9.42 -2.68
N ASN A 230 -6.74 -10.51 -2.98
CA ASN A 230 -8.12 -10.41 -3.45
C ASN A 230 -9.03 -9.91 -2.33
N VAL A 231 -8.91 -10.54 -1.16
CA VAL A 231 -9.69 -10.29 0.05
C VAL A 231 -9.00 -9.22 0.91
N ARG A 232 -9.69 -8.12 1.20
CA ARG A 232 -9.16 -7.01 2.03
C ARG A 232 -9.12 -7.37 3.51
N GLN A 233 -8.34 -6.67 4.33
CA GLN A 233 -8.34 -6.83 5.79
C GLN A 233 -9.38 -5.91 6.44
N ALA A 234 -10.33 -6.51 7.16
CA ALA A 234 -11.31 -5.86 8.01
C ALA A 234 -11.07 -6.22 9.48
N PHE A 235 -11.69 -5.46 10.36
CA PHE A 235 -11.58 -5.56 11.79
C PHE A 235 -12.96 -5.38 12.41
N ASP A 236 -13.36 -6.29 13.30
CA ASP A 236 -14.49 -6.04 14.18
C ASP A 236 -13.97 -5.19 15.33
N ALA A 237 -14.36 -3.91 15.34
CA ALA A 237 -13.69 -2.92 16.17
C ALA A 237 -14.65 -1.92 16.80
N VAL A 238 -14.18 -1.38 17.93
CA VAL A 238 -14.58 -0.06 18.43
C VAL A 238 -13.45 0.90 18.10
N TRP A 239 -13.78 2.00 17.47
CA TRP A 239 -12.87 3.06 17.06
C TRP A 239 -13.40 4.40 17.54
N ALA A 240 -12.54 5.24 18.08
CA ALA A 240 -12.89 6.60 18.43
C ALA A 240 -11.75 7.54 18.06
N ASP A 241 -12.09 8.73 17.57
CA ASP A 241 -11.13 9.81 17.43
C ASP A 241 -11.67 11.18 17.85
N TYR A 242 -10.76 12.02 18.32
CA TYR A 242 -11.03 13.38 18.74
C TYR A 242 -10.06 14.34 18.04
N GLU A 243 -10.62 15.23 17.23
CA GLU A 243 -9.91 16.21 16.44
C GLU A 243 -10.07 17.60 17.08
N THR A 244 -8.95 18.25 17.42
CA THR A 244 -8.95 19.60 18.00
C THR A 244 -7.74 20.41 17.54
N GLY A 245 -7.99 21.49 16.78
CA GLY A 245 -6.92 22.28 16.17
C GLY A 245 -6.04 21.40 15.26
N PRO A 246 -4.70 21.39 15.42
CA PRO A 246 -3.81 20.56 14.61
C PRO A 246 -3.71 19.10 15.08
N TRP A 247 -4.38 18.73 16.18
CA TRP A 247 -4.23 17.43 16.83
C TRP A 247 -5.38 16.49 16.50
N ARG A 248 -5.06 15.21 16.31
CA ARG A 248 -6.01 14.10 16.27
C ARG A 248 -5.55 13.00 17.21
N TRP A 249 -6.46 12.54 18.06
CA TRP A 249 -6.23 11.45 19.00
C TRP A 249 -7.14 10.30 18.64
N ILE A 250 -6.59 9.11 18.51
CA ILE A 250 -7.29 7.92 18.05
C ILE A 250 -7.12 6.83 19.11
N ALA A 251 -8.19 6.08 19.39
CA ALA A 251 -8.15 4.87 20.19
C ALA A 251 -8.97 3.78 19.51
N TYR A 252 -8.49 2.54 19.57
CA TYR A 252 -9.18 1.41 18.98
C TYR A 252 -8.97 0.13 19.77
N ALA A 253 -10.03 -0.68 19.81
CA ALA A 253 -9.99 -2.04 20.29
C ALA A 253 -10.60 -2.94 19.22
N SER A 254 -9.84 -3.91 18.71
CA SER A 254 -10.27 -4.70 17.57
C SER A 254 -9.91 -6.17 17.64
N GLN A 255 -10.70 -6.94 16.91
CA GLN A 255 -10.41 -8.31 16.48
C GLN A 255 -10.28 -8.28 14.95
N PRO A 256 -9.08 -8.48 14.41
CA PRO A 256 -8.91 -8.66 12.97
C PRO A 256 -9.75 -9.86 12.49
N VAL A 257 -10.51 -9.64 11.42
CA VAL A 257 -11.33 -10.69 10.82
C VAL A 257 -10.42 -11.77 10.23
N GLN A 258 -10.72 -13.02 10.56
CA GLN A 258 -10.06 -14.22 10.05
C GLN A 258 -10.94 -14.83 8.97
N TYR A 259 -10.43 -14.80 7.73
CA TYR A 259 -11.18 -15.25 6.56
C TYR A 259 -11.21 -16.76 6.45
N ARG A 260 -12.34 -17.25 5.98
CA ARG A 260 -12.55 -18.64 5.60
C ARG A 260 -13.18 -18.68 4.22
N ASP A 261 -13.12 -19.84 3.59
CA ASP A 261 -13.54 -20.03 2.20
C ASP A 261 -14.31 -21.34 2.01
N ASN A 262 -14.90 -21.86 3.09
CA ASN A 262 -15.63 -23.14 3.10
C ASN A 262 -17.12 -22.97 2.81
N ALA A 263 -17.71 -21.84 3.20
CA ALA A 263 -19.12 -21.51 2.98
C ALA A 263 -19.33 -19.98 2.86
N ASP A 264 -20.54 -19.57 2.50
CA ASP A 264 -20.95 -18.16 2.59
C ASP A 264 -21.12 -17.75 4.06
N PHE A 265 -20.75 -16.51 4.39
CA PHE A 265 -20.87 -15.91 5.72
C PHE A 265 -20.19 -16.72 6.84
N ASP A 266 -18.99 -17.23 6.59
CA ASP A 266 -18.23 -18.07 7.52
C ASP A 266 -17.03 -17.36 8.18
N ASP A 267 -16.79 -16.09 7.85
CA ASP A 267 -15.75 -15.25 8.45
C ASP A 267 -15.93 -15.10 9.98
N VAL A 268 -14.82 -15.16 10.71
CA VAL A 268 -14.85 -15.06 12.18
C VAL A 268 -13.91 -14.00 12.74
N SER A 269 -14.33 -13.45 13.87
CA SER A 269 -13.48 -12.68 14.77
C SER A 269 -13.52 -13.33 16.15
N ASN A 270 -12.38 -13.41 16.83
CA ASN A 270 -12.29 -14.08 18.11
C ASN A 270 -11.16 -13.48 18.96
N ARG A 271 -10.99 -14.00 20.17
CA ARG A 271 -9.96 -13.53 21.11
C ARG A 271 -8.58 -14.12 20.84
N ASP A 272 -8.46 -15.06 19.91
CA ASP A 272 -7.18 -15.64 19.52
C ASP A 272 -6.36 -14.69 18.65
N LEU A 273 -6.98 -13.65 18.08
CA LEU A 273 -6.31 -12.60 17.35
C LEU A 273 -6.92 -11.24 17.73
N THR A 274 -6.14 -10.39 18.39
CA THR A 274 -6.58 -9.05 18.81
C THR A 274 -5.55 -8.00 18.46
N PHE A 275 -6.00 -6.81 18.11
CA PHE A 275 -5.14 -5.67 17.85
C PHE A 275 -5.78 -4.39 18.41
N SER A 276 -5.18 -3.78 19.43
CA SER A 276 -5.77 -2.64 20.13
C SER A 276 -4.70 -1.63 20.49
N GLY A 277 -5.02 -0.34 20.47
CA GLY A 277 -4.01 0.69 20.65
C GLY A 277 -4.55 2.11 20.72
N VAL A 278 -3.60 3.03 20.82
CA VAL A 278 -3.82 4.47 20.78
C VAL A 278 -2.84 5.11 19.82
N ARG A 279 -3.29 6.17 19.16
CA ARG A 279 -2.51 6.90 18.16
C ARG A 279 -2.72 8.40 18.35
N VAL A 280 -1.66 9.16 18.13
CA VAL A 280 -1.68 10.63 18.14
C VAL A 280 -1.10 11.15 16.83
N GLU A 281 -1.70 12.20 16.31
CA GLU A 281 -1.27 12.89 15.11
C GLU A 281 -1.25 14.39 15.36
N ARG A 282 -0.28 15.07 14.76
CA ARG A 282 -0.18 16.52 14.79
C ARG A 282 0.23 17.05 13.42
N LYS A 283 -0.60 17.91 12.86
CA LYS A 283 -0.31 18.64 11.63
C LYS A 283 0.60 19.85 11.87
N GLY A 284 1.40 20.22 10.88
CA GLY A 284 2.17 21.46 10.87
C GLY A 284 3.35 21.48 11.86
N VAL A 285 4.02 20.34 12.02
CA VAL A 285 5.30 20.23 12.74
C VAL A 285 6.45 20.60 11.80
N GLY A 286 6.72 21.91 11.71
CA GLY A 286 7.66 22.43 10.72
C GLY A 286 7.11 22.25 9.30
N PRO A 287 7.87 21.69 8.34
CA PRO A 287 7.39 21.48 6.97
C PRO A 287 6.59 20.16 6.77
N GLY A 288 6.13 19.53 7.85
CA GLY A 288 5.45 18.23 7.77
C GLY A 288 4.53 17.95 8.96
N ASP A 289 4.08 16.70 9.02
CA ASP A 289 3.15 16.16 10.00
C ASP A 289 3.81 14.99 10.74
N VAL A 290 3.47 14.82 12.02
CA VAL A 290 3.99 13.72 12.84
C VAL A 290 2.85 12.85 13.34
N SER A 291 3.07 11.55 13.37
CA SER A 291 2.19 10.60 14.04
C SER A 291 2.99 9.60 14.85
N ALA A 292 2.37 9.06 15.90
CA ALA A 292 2.92 7.97 16.69
C ALA A 292 1.80 7.11 17.24
N TYR A 293 2.05 5.81 17.39
CA TYR A 293 1.10 4.91 18.04
C TYR A 293 1.77 3.85 18.88
N TYR A 294 0.99 3.40 19.87
CA TYR A 294 1.26 2.18 20.61
C TYR A 294 0.09 1.21 20.40
N SER A 295 0.42 -0.05 20.11
CA SER A 295 -0.56 -1.11 19.96
C SER A 295 -0.10 -2.39 20.63
N ARG A 296 -1.07 -3.16 21.11
CA ARG A 296 -0.86 -4.54 21.52
C ARG A 296 -1.49 -5.48 20.50
N TYR A 297 -0.66 -6.37 19.97
CA TYR A 297 -1.04 -7.47 19.11
C TYR A 297 -0.95 -8.78 19.89
N ASN A 298 -2.03 -9.54 19.93
CA ASN A 298 -2.03 -10.88 20.52
C ASN A 298 -2.46 -11.89 19.45
N ARG A 299 -1.76 -13.03 19.41
CA ARG A 299 -2.08 -14.15 18.53
C ARG A 299 -1.82 -15.49 19.23
N SER A 300 -2.83 -16.33 19.33
CA SER A 300 -2.66 -17.71 19.80
C SER A 300 -1.94 -18.55 18.75
N ASN A 301 -1.14 -19.53 19.19
CA ASN A 301 -0.47 -20.49 18.30
C ASN A 301 0.37 -19.83 17.18
N ALA A 302 1.05 -18.73 17.49
CA ALA A 302 2.01 -18.12 16.58
C ALA A 302 3.14 -19.09 16.26
N ARG A 303 3.66 -18.99 15.03
CA ARG A 303 4.75 -19.81 14.52
C ARG A 303 5.70 -18.92 13.73
N PHE A 304 6.96 -18.97 14.12
CA PHE A 304 8.13 -18.38 13.48
C PHE A 304 9.17 -19.49 13.32
N LEU A 305 10.27 -19.23 12.60
CA LEU A 305 11.34 -20.22 12.44
C LEU A 305 11.92 -20.68 13.77
N ASP A 306 12.13 -19.74 14.70
CA ASP A 306 12.75 -20.02 15.99
C ASP A 306 11.79 -19.84 17.19
N ALA A 307 10.49 -19.62 16.99
CA ALA A 307 9.55 -19.47 18.11
C ALA A 307 8.16 -20.03 17.80
N THR A 308 7.53 -20.66 18.80
CA THR A 308 6.13 -21.10 18.71
C THR A 308 5.39 -20.86 20.02
N GLY A 309 4.08 -20.64 19.95
CA GLY A 309 3.22 -20.47 21.12
C GLY A 309 2.39 -19.20 21.07
N ASN A 310 1.85 -18.77 22.20
CA ASN A 310 1.06 -17.54 22.27
C ASN A 310 1.96 -16.32 22.11
N GLU A 311 1.60 -15.44 21.20
CA GLU A 311 2.28 -14.18 20.92
C GLU A 311 1.56 -13.04 21.64
N HIS A 312 2.33 -12.28 22.39
CA HIS A 312 1.94 -10.99 22.98
C HIS A 312 3.00 -9.99 22.56
N ARG A 313 2.64 -9.08 21.67
CA ARG A 313 3.57 -8.12 21.06
C ARG A 313 3.11 -6.71 21.32
N ASP A 314 3.99 -5.94 21.93
CA ASP A 314 3.86 -4.50 22.07
C ASP A 314 4.55 -3.85 20.86
N VAL A 315 3.85 -2.91 20.24
CA VAL A 315 4.24 -2.26 18.99
C VAL A 315 4.30 -0.75 19.24
N PHE A 316 5.43 -0.15 18.93
CA PHE A 316 5.67 1.28 19.05
C PHE A 316 6.06 1.81 17.68
N ASP A 317 5.35 2.80 17.19
CA ASP A 317 5.56 3.35 15.86
C ASP A 317 5.59 4.88 15.90
N ALA A 318 6.43 5.47 15.05
CA ALA A 318 6.46 6.90 14.83
C ALA A 318 6.74 7.20 13.34
N ARG A 319 6.07 8.21 12.82
CA ARG A 319 6.20 8.68 11.44
C ARG A 319 6.36 10.19 11.37
N TYR A 320 7.18 10.64 10.43
CA TYR A 320 7.26 12.04 9.99
C TYR A 320 7.19 12.12 8.48
N ALA A 321 6.22 12.86 7.95
CA ALA A 321 6.03 13.04 6.52
C ALA A 321 5.80 14.52 6.19
N GLY A 322 6.28 14.97 5.03
CA GLY A 322 6.17 16.38 4.69
C GLY A 322 6.59 16.70 3.28
N THR A 323 6.44 17.97 2.93
CA THR A 323 6.82 18.50 1.62
C THR A 323 7.43 19.89 1.79
N LEU A 324 8.51 20.16 1.06
CA LEU A 324 9.16 21.46 1.03
C LEU A 324 9.55 21.80 -0.41
N GLY A 325 8.80 22.71 -1.03
CA GLY A 325 9.01 23.07 -2.43
C GLY A 325 8.79 21.87 -3.35
N HIS A 326 9.86 21.41 -4.01
CA HIS A 326 9.84 20.28 -4.92
C HIS A 326 10.24 18.94 -4.27
N ILE A 327 10.54 18.97 -2.97
CA ILE A 327 10.97 17.79 -2.22
C ILE A 327 9.80 17.28 -1.38
N ASP A 328 9.61 15.97 -1.37
CA ASP A 328 8.66 15.28 -0.50
C ASP A 328 9.37 14.12 0.22
N TRP A 329 8.92 13.82 1.45
CA TRP A 329 9.45 12.70 2.23
C TRP A 329 8.40 12.07 3.15
N ASP A 330 8.68 10.83 3.51
CA ASP A 330 7.94 10.03 4.47
C ASP A 330 8.92 9.08 5.16
N VAL A 331 9.04 9.14 6.47
CA VAL A 331 9.89 8.26 7.27
C VAL A 331 9.06 7.69 8.42
N GLU A 332 9.03 6.37 8.53
CA GLU A 332 8.29 5.62 9.54
C GLU A 332 9.22 4.59 10.18
N GLY A 333 9.16 4.47 11.50
CA GLY A 333 9.96 3.51 12.27
C GLY A 333 9.12 2.79 13.29
N MET A 334 9.31 1.48 13.40
CA MET A 334 8.60 0.61 14.32
C MET A 334 9.57 -0.18 15.18
N TYR A 335 9.26 -0.28 16.47
CA TYR A 335 9.90 -1.19 17.42
C TYR A 335 8.87 -2.15 18.01
N GLN A 336 9.29 -3.40 18.22
CA GLN A 336 8.46 -4.47 18.74
C GLN A 336 9.13 -5.16 19.94
N SER A 337 8.38 -5.33 21.02
CA SER A 337 8.77 -6.06 22.22
C SER A 337 7.66 -7.02 22.65
N GLY A 338 7.90 -7.81 23.71
CA GLY A 338 6.95 -8.81 24.22
C GLY A 338 7.49 -10.23 24.11
N HIS A 339 6.63 -11.22 23.86
CA HIS A 339 7.01 -12.63 23.83
C HIS A 339 6.23 -13.45 22.79
N VAL A 340 6.86 -14.51 22.29
CA VAL A 340 6.22 -15.62 21.57
C VAL A 340 6.54 -16.91 22.30
N GLY A 341 5.55 -17.52 22.94
CA GLY A 341 5.79 -18.66 23.81
C GLY A 341 6.76 -18.30 24.93
N ASN A 342 7.89 -19.02 25.02
CA ASN A 342 8.95 -18.76 25.99
C ASN A 342 10.05 -17.82 25.50
N LYS A 343 9.94 -17.26 24.28
CA LYS A 343 10.98 -16.40 23.69
C LYS A 343 10.61 -14.93 23.78
N THR A 344 11.59 -14.08 24.08
CA THR A 344 11.40 -12.62 24.15
C THR A 344 11.56 -11.98 22.77
N ILE A 345 10.65 -11.08 22.42
CA ILE A 345 10.67 -10.30 21.17
C ILE A 345 11.60 -9.09 21.35
N GLY A 346 12.45 -8.86 20.35
CA GLY A 346 13.18 -7.61 20.18
C GLY A 346 13.44 -7.37 18.70
N ALA A 347 12.52 -6.69 18.03
CA ALA A 347 12.57 -6.50 16.58
C ALA A 347 12.27 -5.05 16.20
N TRP A 348 12.74 -4.63 15.03
CA TRP A 348 12.57 -3.27 14.54
C TRP A 348 12.42 -3.23 13.02
N ALA A 349 11.82 -2.15 12.53
CA ALA A 349 11.74 -1.83 11.13
C ALA A 349 11.82 -0.31 10.92
N VAL A 350 12.34 0.09 9.76
CA VAL A 350 12.28 1.45 9.26
C VAL A 350 11.88 1.41 7.79
N GLY A 351 11.05 2.36 7.37
CA GLY A 351 10.69 2.56 5.97
C GLY A 351 10.75 4.03 5.63
N SER A 352 11.30 4.35 4.47
CA SER A 352 11.47 5.73 4.06
C SER A 352 11.28 5.90 2.56
N LEU A 353 10.61 7.00 2.20
CA LEU A 353 10.43 7.47 0.84
C LEU A 353 10.86 8.92 0.80
N ALA A 354 11.63 9.29 -0.21
CA ALA A 354 11.94 10.68 -0.52
C ALA A 354 11.87 10.90 -2.02
N GLY A 355 11.55 12.12 -2.44
CA GLY A 355 11.48 12.44 -3.86
C GLY A 355 11.75 13.90 -4.17
N TYR A 356 12.12 14.13 -5.43
CA TYR A 356 12.26 15.44 -6.04
C TYR A 356 11.46 15.51 -7.33
N THR A 357 10.52 16.46 -7.42
CA THR A 357 9.64 16.64 -8.58
C THR A 357 10.09 17.81 -9.45
N LEU A 358 10.45 17.53 -10.70
CA LEU A 358 10.76 18.56 -11.70
C LEU A 358 9.46 19.11 -12.30
N ALA A 359 8.75 19.94 -11.53
CA ALA A 359 7.41 20.42 -11.89
C ALA A 359 7.34 21.21 -13.22
N SER A 360 8.44 21.87 -13.62
CA SER A 360 8.51 22.66 -14.84
C SER A 360 8.87 21.87 -16.10
N ALA A 361 9.25 20.59 -15.96
CA ALA A 361 9.61 19.74 -17.10
C ALA A 361 8.37 19.04 -17.67
N PRO A 362 8.35 18.73 -18.99
CA PRO A 362 7.28 17.92 -19.58
C PRO A 362 7.09 16.61 -18.82
N TRP A 363 5.83 16.23 -18.60
CA TRP A 363 5.43 15.03 -17.84
C TRP A 363 5.80 15.04 -16.35
N THR A 364 6.22 16.19 -15.81
CA THR A 364 6.50 16.39 -14.38
C THR A 364 7.28 15.23 -13.72
N PRO A 365 8.47 14.88 -14.23
CA PRO A 365 9.22 13.73 -13.75
C PRO A 365 9.52 13.88 -12.25
N ARG A 366 9.27 12.81 -11.49
CA ARG A 366 9.65 12.69 -10.07
C ARG A 366 10.71 11.62 -9.91
N LEU A 367 11.88 12.03 -9.42
CA LEU A 367 12.95 11.12 -9.01
C LEU A 367 12.73 10.78 -7.55
N GLY A 368 12.50 9.49 -7.27
CA GLY A 368 12.26 9.00 -5.91
C GLY A 368 13.33 8.02 -5.47
N VAL A 369 13.53 7.91 -4.17
CA VAL A 369 14.26 6.82 -3.53
C VAL A 369 13.44 6.28 -2.37
N GLN A 370 13.37 4.96 -2.30
CA GLN A 370 12.79 4.24 -1.18
C GLN A 370 13.90 3.46 -0.48
N VAL A 371 13.99 3.54 0.84
CA VAL A 371 14.95 2.81 1.66
C VAL A 371 14.24 2.19 2.85
N ASP A 372 14.36 0.88 2.99
CA ASP A 372 13.65 0.11 4.01
C ASP A 372 14.62 -0.87 4.67
N ALA A 373 14.43 -1.12 5.96
CA ALA A 373 15.11 -2.20 6.65
C ALA A 373 14.21 -2.80 7.74
N ALA A 374 14.37 -4.10 7.99
CA ALA A 374 13.65 -4.84 9.02
C ALA A 374 14.58 -5.90 9.61
N SER A 375 14.60 -6.02 10.94
CA SER A 375 15.48 -6.95 11.63
C SER A 375 15.16 -8.41 11.30
N GLY A 376 16.22 -9.23 11.24
CA GLY A 376 16.12 -10.69 11.27
C GLY A 376 16.57 -11.27 12.60
N ASP A 377 16.34 -12.57 12.79
CA ASP A 377 16.84 -13.28 13.95
C ASP A 377 18.32 -13.66 13.81
N ASN A 378 19.18 -12.99 14.57
CA ASN A 378 20.63 -13.09 14.43
C ASN A 378 21.23 -14.35 15.09
N HIS A 379 20.56 -14.90 16.10
CA HIS A 379 21.06 -16.04 16.88
C HIS A 379 19.93 -17.02 17.21
N PRO A 380 19.54 -17.90 16.26
CA PRO A 380 18.52 -18.90 16.53
C PRO A 380 18.86 -19.75 17.75
N GLY A 381 17.90 -19.92 18.66
CA GLY A 381 18.03 -20.72 19.87
C GLY A 381 18.49 -19.96 21.12
N ASP A 382 18.72 -18.64 21.05
CA ASP A 382 19.20 -17.83 22.18
C ASP A 382 18.10 -17.39 23.18
N GLY A 383 16.84 -17.80 22.92
CA GLY A 383 15.68 -17.43 23.73
C GLY A 383 15.06 -16.09 23.34
N ARG A 384 15.49 -15.48 22.23
CA ARG A 384 14.89 -14.28 21.65
C ARG A 384 14.35 -14.57 20.26
N ILE A 385 13.54 -13.64 19.75
CA ILE A 385 13.17 -13.59 18.35
C ILE A 385 13.42 -12.18 17.82
N GLY A 386 14.40 -12.08 16.93
CA GLY A 386 14.78 -10.82 16.26
C GLY A 386 14.01 -10.55 14.96
N THR A 387 13.35 -11.55 14.38
CA THR A 387 12.58 -11.39 13.13
C THR A 387 11.42 -10.41 13.33
N PHE A 388 11.42 -9.34 12.54
CA PHE A 388 10.33 -8.36 12.54
C PHE A 388 9.03 -8.97 11.97
N ASN A 389 7.90 -8.66 12.61
CA ASN A 389 6.57 -9.06 12.16
C ASN A 389 5.82 -7.83 11.59
N PRO A 390 5.57 -7.73 10.29
CA PRO A 390 4.93 -6.56 9.70
C PRO A 390 3.42 -6.43 9.97
N LEU A 391 2.82 -7.37 10.72
CA LEU A 391 1.42 -7.38 11.16
C LEU A 391 0.41 -7.45 9.99
N PHE A 392 -0.07 -6.31 9.52
CA PHE A 392 -1.07 -6.20 8.45
C PHE A 392 -0.51 -5.37 7.28
N PRO A 393 0.64 -5.76 6.69
CA PRO A 393 1.30 -4.92 5.71
C PRO A 393 0.52 -4.82 4.40
N ASN A 394 0.67 -3.67 3.74
CA ASN A 394 0.21 -3.51 2.37
C ASN A 394 1.15 -4.29 1.42
N GLY A 395 0.60 -5.30 0.75
CA GLY A 395 1.33 -6.08 -0.23
C GLY A 395 1.96 -5.26 -1.38
N TYR A 396 1.36 -4.12 -1.74
CA TYR A 396 1.85 -3.24 -2.81
C TYR A 396 3.07 -2.39 -2.44
N TYR A 397 3.41 -2.29 -1.15
CA TYR A 397 4.37 -1.29 -0.68
C TYR A 397 5.71 -1.35 -1.43
N PHE A 398 6.17 -2.56 -1.76
CA PHE A 398 7.34 -2.78 -2.61
C PHE A 398 6.95 -2.91 -4.08
N ALA A 399 6.15 -3.92 -4.42
CA ALA A 399 5.57 -4.19 -5.73
C ALA A 399 4.47 -5.26 -5.58
N LEU A 400 3.54 -5.34 -6.54
CA LEU A 400 2.48 -6.36 -6.55
C LEU A 400 3.01 -7.78 -6.53
N ALA A 401 4.14 -8.01 -7.21
CA ALA A 401 4.69 -9.33 -7.47
C ALA A 401 4.95 -10.19 -6.23
N GLY A 402 4.96 -9.60 -5.03
CA GLY A 402 5.05 -10.35 -3.78
C GLY A 402 6.45 -10.89 -3.47
N TYR A 403 7.45 -10.65 -4.32
CA TYR A 403 8.83 -11.14 -4.15
C TYR A 403 9.60 -10.54 -2.97
N THR A 404 8.99 -9.63 -2.21
CA THR A 404 9.62 -8.92 -1.08
C THR A 404 8.74 -9.02 0.16
N GLY A 405 9.28 -9.56 1.23
CA GLY A 405 8.69 -9.53 2.57
C GLY A 405 9.37 -8.49 3.45
N TYR A 406 8.60 -7.80 4.28
CA TYR A 406 9.12 -6.80 5.21
C TYR A 406 9.65 -7.48 6.49
N ALA A 407 10.56 -8.43 6.37
CA ALA A 407 11.16 -9.17 7.49
C ALA A 407 12.57 -9.63 7.09
N ASN A 408 13.55 -9.47 7.98
CA ASN A 408 14.97 -9.72 7.70
C ASN A 408 15.40 -9.11 6.35
N LEU A 409 15.27 -7.79 6.21
CA LEU A 409 15.38 -7.08 4.93
C LEU A 409 16.25 -5.83 5.06
N VAL A 410 17.01 -5.53 4.02
CA VAL A 410 17.53 -4.20 3.68
C VAL A 410 17.22 -3.98 2.20
N HIS A 411 16.57 -2.87 1.87
CA HIS A 411 16.05 -2.60 0.54
C HIS A 411 16.32 -1.15 0.13
N VAL A 412 16.75 -0.97 -1.13
CA VAL A 412 16.93 0.34 -1.74
C VAL A 412 16.31 0.34 -3.13
N LYS A 413 15.39 1.26 -3.39
CA LYS A 413 14.68 1.35 -4.66
C LYS A 413 14.62 2.78 -5.19
N PRO A 414 15.57 3.18 -6.06
CA PRO A 414 15.38 4.34 -6.92
C PRO A 414 14.16 4.14 -7.84
N THR A 415 13.41 5.22 -8.04
CA THR A 415 12.22 5.25 -8.90
C THR A 415 12.19 6.51 -9.76
N LEU A 416 11.58 6.38 -10.94
CA LEU A 416 11.19 7.49 -11.81
C LEU A 416 9.67 7.40 -12.02
N THR A 417 8.95 8.44 -11.64
CA THR A 417 7.52 8.59 -11.96
C THR A 417 7.33 9.67 -13.01
N LEU A 418 6.52 9.39 -14.03
CA LEU A 418 6.17 10.32 -15.10
C LEU A 418 4.64 10.46 -15.16
N LYS A 419 4.16 11.67 -15.46
CA LYS A 419 2.74 11.95 -15.69
C LYS A 419 2.52 12.54 -17.09
N PRO A 420 2.44 11.72 -18.15
CA PRO A 420 2.26 12.22 -19.51
C PRO A 420 1.04 13.13 -19.71
N ASN A 421 -0.01 12.89 -18.94
CA ASN A 421 -1.20 13.73 -18.82
C ASN A 421 -1.88 13.48 -17.46
N SER A 422 -2.99 14.16 -17.17
CA SER A 422 -3.70 14.06 -15.88
C SER A 422 -4.32 12.69 -15.57
N LYS A 423 -4.46 11.82 -16.57
CA LYS A 423 -5.01 10.45 -16.42
C LYS A 423 -3.91 9.38 -16.40
N LEU A 424 -2.78 9.68 -17.05
CA LEU A 424 -1.53 8.93 -17.21
C LEU A 424 -0.56 8.98 -16.04
N THR A 425 -0.35 7.94 -15.23
CA THR A 425 0.87 7.83 -14.39
C THR A 425 1.70 6.61 -14.79
N LEU A 426 3.00 6.81 -14.99
CA LEU A 426 3.97 5.76 -15.30
C LEU A 426 5.03 5.72 -14.20
N LEU A 427 5.39 4.53 -13.73
CA LEU A 427 6.46 4.30 -12.77
C LEU A 427 7.45 3.29 -13.33
N ALA A 428 8.74 3.61 -13.19
CA ALA A 428 9.85 2.67 -13.36
C ALA A 428 10.67 2.64 -12.06
N GLY A 429 11.09 1.47 -11.62
CA GLY A 429 11.91 1.32 -10.41
C GLY A 429 12.84 0.12 -10.48
N VAL A 430 13.94 0.19 -9.73
CA VAL A 430 14.87 -0.93 -9.54
C VAL A 430 15.05 -1.13 -8.04
N GLY A 431 14.50 -2.20 -7.48
CA GLY A 431 14.63 -2.51 -6.06
C GLY A 431 15.75 -3.50 -5.80
N LEU A 432 16.77 -3.05 -5.07
CA LEU A 432 17.92 -3.84 -4.64
C LEU A 432 17.63 -4.43 -3.26
N GLN A 433 17.94 -5.72 -3.05
CA GLN A 433 17.56 -6.43 -1.83
C GLN A 433 18.71 -7.21 -1.21
N TRP A 434 18.86 -6.99 0.08
CA TRP A 434 19.65 -7.81 0.98
C TRP A 434 18.77 -8.25 2.13
N ARG A 435 19.16 -9.32 2.81
CA ARG A 435 18.67 -9.61 4.16
C ARG A 435 19.57 -8.98 5.21
N GLU A 436 18.98 -8.56 6.32
CA GLU A 436 19.71 -7.91 7.42
C GLU A 436 20.73 -8.84 8.06
N THR A 437 20.38 -10.12 8.20
CA THR A 437 21.26 -11.18 8.67
C THR A 437 21.11 -12.47 7.88
N THR A 438 22.20 -13.23 7.78
CA THR A 438 22.20 -14.53 7.10
C THR A 438 21.75 -15.68 8.00
N ALA A 439 21.69 -15.47 9.32
CA ALA A 439 21.21 -16.46 10.27
C ALA A 439 19.70 -16.74 10.12
N ASP A 440 18.96 -15.76 9.61
CA ASP A 440 17.52 -15.85 9.34
C ASP A 440 17.24 -15.98 7.83
N ALA A 441 16.01 -16.37 7.49
CA ALA A 441 15.57 -16.62 6.13
C ALA A 441 15.39 -15.34 5.30
N VAL A 442 15.34 -15.50 3.99
CA VAL A 442 14.70 -14.54 3.09
C VAL A 442 13.19 -14.72 3.19
N TYR A 443 12.45 -13.62 3.22
CA TYR A 443 10.99 -13.62 3.29
C TYR A 443 10.37 -12.94 2.07
N GLN A 444 9.29 -13.52 1.55
CA GLN A 444 8.38 -12.90 0.58
C GLN A 444 7.13 -12.33 1.28
N GLN A 445 6.22 -11.72 0.52
CA GLN A 445 4.99 -11.13 1.05
C GLN A 445 4.21 -12.12 1.93
N GLY A 446 3.56 -11.62 2.98
CA GLY A 446 2.88 -12.45 3.97
C GLY A 446 3.84 -13.17 4.94
N SER A 447 5.11 -12.74 5.00
CA SER A 447 6.16 -13.40 5.77
C SER A 447 6.38 -14.86 5.37
N ALA A 448 6.18 -15.16 4.08
CA ALA A 448 6.44 -16.48 3.52
C ALA A 448 7.96 -16.73 3.48
N VAL A 449 8.41 -17.78 4.16
CA VAL A 449 9.82 -18.18 4.21
C VAL A 449 10.24 -18.74 2.85
N VAL A 450 11.30 -18.19 2.26
CA VAL A 450 11.95 -18.79 1.10
C VAL A 450 12.75 -20.02 1.56
N PRO A 451 12.41 -21.23 1.10
CA PRO A 451 13.00 -22.46 1.64
C PRO A 451 14.53 -22.53 1.51
N GLY A 452 15.19 -23.11 2.52
CA GLY A 452 16.63 -23.36 2.51
C GLY A 452 17.54 -22.14 2.71
N THR A 453 16.96 -20.94 2.93
CA THR A 453 17.76 -19.71 3.02
C THR A 453 18.31 -19.39 4.41
N ALA A 454 17.60 -19.76 5.48
CA ALA A 454 18.03 -19.47 6.85
C ALA A 454 19.38 -20.13 7.16
N GLY A 455 20.35 -19.36 7.64
CA GLY A 455 21.70 -19.83 7.98
C GLY A 455 22.63 -20.13 6.79
N HIS A 456 22.18 -19.91 5.55
CA HIS A 456 22.91 -20.33 4.34
C HIS A 456 23.12 -19.19 3.35
N GLY A 457 24.32 -19.08 2.77
CA GLY A 457 24.62 -18.11 1.71
C GLY A 457 25.01 -16.71 2.21
N THR A 458 24.81 -15.69 1.38
CA THR A 458 25.21 -14.30 1.65
C THR A 458 24.00 -13.38 1.90
N SER A 459 24.23 -12.13 2.30
CA SER A 459 23.14 -11.17 2.50
C SER A 459 22.45 -10.75 1.19
N TRP A 460 23.15 -10.76 0.05
CA TRP A 460 22.56 -10.34 -1.23
C TRP A 460 21.51 -11.34 -1.70
N THR A 461 20.27 -10.86 -1.82
CA THR A 461 19.10 -11.66 -2.25
C THR A 461 18.88 -11.51 -3.74
N GLY A 462 19.03 -10.29 -4.29
CA GLY A 462 18.84 -10.02 -5.71
C GLY A 462 18.36 -8.60 -5.94
N PHE A 463 17.86 -8.35 -7.15
CA PHE A 463 17.17 -7.11 -7.48
C PHE A 463 15.97 -7.37 -8.38
N TYR A 464 15.01 -6.45 -8.37
CA TYR A 464 13.91 -6.46 -9.32
C TYR A 464 13.80 -5.16 -10.09
N THR A 465 13.36 -5.26 -11.33
CA THR A 465 12.91 -4.13 -12.15
C THR A 465 11.40 -4.11 -12.14
N GLN A 466 10.79 -2.96 -11.86
CA GLN A 466 9.35 -2.74 -11.86
C GLN A 466 8.98 -1.69 -12.91
N LEU A 467 7.96 -2.00 -13.72
CA LEU A 467 7.29 -1.05 -14.58
C LEU A 467 5.81 -1.07 -14.25
N ARG A 468 5.20 0.11 -14.05
CA ARG A 468 3.78 0.25 -13.76
C ARG A 468 3.16 1.39 -14.55
N ALA A 469 1.92 1.20 -15.00
CA ALA A 469 1.08 2.22 -15.58
C ALA A 469 -0.27 2.24 -14.88
N ASP A 470 -0.68 3.39 -14.36
CA ASP A 470 -2.00 3.63 -13.78
C ASP A 470 -2.75 4.61 -14.68
N TYR A 471 -3.98 4.27 -15.08
CA TYR A 471 -4.78 5.03 -16.02
C TYR A 471 -6.20 5.30 -15.51
N ALA A 472 -6.52 6.58 -15.32
CA ALA A 472 -7.88 7.03 -15.02
C ALA A 472 -8.73 7.10 -16.30
N VAL A 473 -9.25 5.95 -16.74
CA VAL A 473 -10.05 5.81 -17.98
C VAL A 473 -11.24 6.78 -17.95
N ALA A 474 -12.02 6.71 -16.86
CA ALA A 474 -13.17 7.56 -16.57
C ALA A 474 -13.26 7.86 -15.07
N ALA A 475 -14.19 8.73 -14.66
CA ALA A 475 -14.37 9.09 -13.24
C ALA A 475 -14.74 7.90 -12.35
N ASN A 476 -15.30 6.84 -12.93
CA ASN A 476 -15.76 5.61 -12.29
C ASN A 476 -15.01 4.36 -12.76
N LEU A 477 -13.97 4.50 -13.58
CA LEU A 477 -13.22 3.37 -14.13
C LEU A 477 -11.72 3.68 -14.17
N THR A 478 -10.94 2.85 -13.49
CA THR A 478 -9.47 2.88 -13.51
C THR A 478 -8.93 1.57 -14.07
N ALA A 479 -7.77 1.66 -14.73
CA ALA A 479 -7.02 0.50 -15.19
C ALA A 479 -5.57 0.62 -14.68
N ALA A 480 -4.93 -0.51 -14.38
CA ALA A 480 -3.52 -0.55 -14.03
C ALA A 480 -2.83 -1.77 -14.67
N VAL A 481 -1.58 -1.62 -15.05
CA VAL A 481 -0.71 -2.74 -15.46
C VAL A 481 0.62 -2.62 -14.72
N GLU A 482 1.11 -3.71 -14.15
CA GLU A 482 2.43 -3.79 -13.54
C GLU A 482 3.17 -5.03 -14.06
N ALA A 483 4.45 -4.85 -14.40
CA ALA A 483 5.37 -5.92 -14.76
C ALA A 483 6.60 -5.85 -13.86
N VAL A 484 7.02 -7.00 -13.32
CA VAL A 484 8.17 -7.11 -12.43
C VAL A 484 9.05 -8.29 -12.88
N HIS A 485 10.34 -8.03 -13.07
CA HIS A 485 11.36 -9.07 -13.26
C HIS A 485 12.30 -9.08 -12.07
N PHE A 486 12.41 -10.20 -11.38
CA PHE A 486 13.33 -10.42 -10.26
C PHE A 486 14.51 -11.28 -10.69
N GLN A 487 15.72 -10.73 -10.58
CA GLN A 487 16.96 -11.46 -10.77
C GLN A 487 17.54 -11.91 -9.44
N VAL A 488 17.52 -13.22 -9.20
CA VAL A 488 18.02 -13.81 -7.95
C VAL A 488 19.54 -13.75 -7.86
N GLY A 489 20.02 -13.43 -6.66
CA GLY A 489 21.43 -13.46 -6.30
C GLY A 489 22.01 -14.87 -6.21
N PRO A 490 23.35 -15.01 -6.14
CA PRO A 490 24.02 -16.31 -6.14
C PRO A 490 23.53 -17.25 -5.04
N SER A 491 23.32 -16.75 -3.82
CA SER A 491 22.88 -17.57 -2.67
C SER A 491 21.58 -18.32 -2.93
N LEU A 492 20.62 -17.68 -3.61
CA LEU A 492 19.35 -18.31 -3.96
C LEU A 492 19.54 -19.27 -5.14
N ARG A 493 20.36 -18.88 -6.12
CA ARG A 493 20.65 -19.69 -7.30
C ARG A 493 21.34 -21.01 -6.93
N ASP A 494 22.22 -20.99 -5.94
CA ASP A 494 22.93 -22.17 -5.42
C ASP A 494 21.97 -23.16 -4.73
N LEU A 495 20.82 -22.69 -4.25
CA LEU A 495 19.72 -23.52 -3.72
C LEU A 495 18.80 -24.07 -4.83
N GLY A 496 19.06 -23.73 -6.10
CA GLY A 496 18.24 -24.11 -7.24
C GLY A 496 17.17 -23.08 -7.64
N ALA A 497 17.19 -21.88 -7.05
CA ALA A 497 16.23 -20.83 -7.42
C ALA A 497 16.46 -20.32 -8.84
N ARG A 498 15.39 -19.81 -9.46
CA ARG A 498 15.42 -19.14 -10.75
C ARG A 498 14.94 -17.69 -10.63
N ASN A 499 15.20 -16.90 -11.67
CA ASN A 499 14.60 -15.58 -11.80
C ASN A 499 13.08 -15.72 -11.86
N ALA A 500 12.37 -14.66 -11.50
CA ALA A 500 10.91 -14.67 -11.40
C ALA A 500 10.31 -13.45 -12.11
N ASP A 501 9.27 -13.68 -12.89
CA ASP A 501 8.54 -12.70 -13.65
C ASP A 501 7.09 -12.64 -13.16
N TYR A 502 6.58 -11.41 -13.06
CA TYR A 502 5.20 -11.15 -12.67
C TYR A 502 4.57 -10.13 -13.63
N ILE A 503 3.32 -10.37 -14.01
CA ILE A 503 2.49 -9.41 -14.73
C ILE A 503 1.13 -9.35 -14.04
N GLY A 504 0.69 -8.15 -13.67
CA GLY A 504 -0.65 -7.87 -13.18
C GLY A 504 -1.34 -6.87 -14.07
N ALA A 505 -2.59 -7.13 -14.46
CA ALA A 505 -3.44 -6.20 -15.19
C ALA A 505 -4.81 -6.09 -14.51
N GLU A 506 -5.18 -4.89 -14.08
CA GLU A 506 -6.39 -4.61 -13.30
C GLU A 506 -7.32 -3.65 -14.03
N PHE A 507 -8.63 -3.92 -13.91
CA PHE A 507 -9.69 -2.94 -14.09
C PHE A 507 -10.48 -2.82 -12.78
N LYS A 508 -10.77 -1.58 -12.38
CA LYS A 508 -11.59 -1.30 -11.20
C LYS A 508 -12.66 -0.28 -11.56
N PHE A 509 -13.90 -0.72 -11.46
CA PHE A 509 -15.10 0.09 -11.61
C PHE A 509 -15.68 0.42 -10.24
N GLY A 510 -16.12 1.65 -10.05
CA GLY A 510 -16.80 2.08 -8.83
C GLY A 510 -17.99 2.96 -9.14
N TRP A 511 -19.15 2.64 -8.57
CA TRP A 511 -20.37 3.41 -8.75
C TRP A 511 -20.96 3.87 -7.43
#